data_AF-A0A943RCW7-F1
#
_entry.id   AF-A0A943RCW7-F1
#
_cell.length_a   1.000
_cell.length_b   1.000
_cell.length_c   1.000
_cell.angle_alpha   90.00
_cell.angle_beta   90.00
_cell.angle_gamma   90.00
#
_symmetry.space_group_name_H-M   'P 1'
#
loop_
_entity.id
_entity.type
_entity.pdbx_description
1 polymer ?
#
loop_
_entity_poly.entity_id
_entity_poly.type
_entity_poly.pdbx_seq_one_letter_code
_entity_poly.pdbx_strand_id
1 'polypeptide(L)'
;MSDPYKILGISPTATDDEVKSAYRTLAKKYHPDNYAGSPVADLADEKMKEINQAYDTIMAQRRGHTAGSAQQPSGGYTGYSYANSRSSFSDVRNLIMTGRIADAEQILNGVPVEGRDAEWHFLKGTVLYKRGWMEEAYNHFSSACQMDPNNMEYRAAMNQAINRRNGVYGGYNPNAQPVGGCSFCDICATAICCDACCNPFGGGGCC
;
A
#
# COMPACT_ATOMS: atom_id res chain seq x y z
N MET A 1 -12.24 3.58 -35.18
CA MET A 1 -11.46 4.20 -34.08
C MET A 1 -11.81 5.68 -34.08
N SER A 2 -12.49 6.15 -33.03
CA SER A 2 -12.87 7.56 -32.90
C SER A 2 -11.70 8.34 -32.33
N ASP A 3 -11.25 9.39 -33.01
CA ASP A 3 -10.14 10.22 -32.52
C ASP A 3 -10.57 10.95 -31.24
N PRO A 4 -9.90 10.75 -30.09
CA PRO A 4 -10.32 11.35 -28.82
C PRO A 4 -10.28 12.89 -28.86
N TYR A 5 -9.38 13.47 -29.66
CA TYR A 5 -9.32 14.91 -29.90
C TYR A 5 -10.56 15.46 -30.62
N LYS A 6 -11.13 14.67 -31.55
CA LYS A 6 -12.37 15.05 -32.24
C LYS A 6 -13.60 14.96 -31.33
N ILE A 7 -13.61 14.01 -30.38
CA ILE A 7 -14.69 13.87 -29.39
C ILE A 7 -14.73 15.10 -28.47
N LEU A 8 -13.56 15.59 -28.05
CA LEU A 8 -13.45 16.82 -27.26
C LEU A 8 -13.57 18.11 -28.10
N GLY A 9 -13.59 18.01 -29.44
CA GLY A 9 -13.67 19.15 -30.34
C GLY A 9 -12.42 20.04 -30.35
N ILE A 10 -11.25 19.47 -30.04
CA ILE A 10 -9.99 20.20 -29.92
C ILE A 10 -8.96 19.72 -30.94
N SER A 11 -7.97 20.55 -31.21
CA SER A 11 -6.83 20.15 -32.04
C SER A 11 -6.01 19.05 -31.35
N PRO A 12 -5.43 18.09 -32.09
CA PRO A 12 -4.43 17.16 -31.54
C PRO A 12 -3.20 17.88 -30.96
N THR A 13 -2.94 19.12 -31.38
CA THR A 13 -1.87 19.98 -30.86
C THR A 13 -2.27 20.83 -29.66
N ALA A 14 -3.50 20.71 -29.16
CA ALA A 14 -4.00 21.53 -28.06
C ALA A 14 -3.18 21.33 -26.78
N THR A 15 -3.01 22.36 -25.96
CA THR A 15 -2.32 22.27 -24.66
C THR A 15 -3.15 21.51 -23.63
N ASP A 16 -2.53 21.04 -22.55
CA ASP A 16 -3.24 20.31 -21.48
C ASP A 16 -4.35 21.15 -20.84
N ASP A 17 -4.18 22.47 -20.79
CA ASP A 17 -5.17 23.39 -20.25
C ASP A 17 -6.37 23.56 -21.18
N GLU A 18 -6.15 23.53 -22.49
CA GLU A 18 -7.21 23.49 -23.51
C GLU A 18 -7.99 22.17 -23.45
N VAL A 19 -7.30 21.04 -23.24
CA VAL A 19 -7.96 19.73 -23.07
C VAL A 19 -8.88 19.74 -21.84
N LYS A 20 -8.40 20.28 -20.71
CA LYS A 20 -9.19 20.39 -19.46
C LYS A 20 -10.35 21.38 -19.59
N SER A 21 -10.15 22.50 -20.26
CA SER A 21 -11.20 23.52 -20.43
C SER A 21 -12.32 23.03 -21.36
N ALA A 22 -11.96 22.35 -22.45
CA ALA A 22 -12.92 21.70 -23.34
C ALA A 22 -13.72 20.61 -22.62
N TYR A 23 -13.04 19.75 -21.86
CA TYR A 23 -13.68 18.72 -21.02
C TYR A 23 -14.70 19.33 -20.05
N ARG A 24 -14.32 20.38 -19.30
CA ARG A 24 -15.23 21.05 -18.35
C ARG A 24 -16.45 21.66 -19.04
N THR A 25 -16.25 22.25 -20.22
CA THR A 25 -17.33 22.86 -21.00
C THR A 25 -18.32 21.81 -21.50
N LEU A 26 -17.81 20.69 -22.01
CA LEU A 26 -18.62 19.57 -22.47
C LEU A 26 -19.33 18.85 -21.31
N ALA A 27 -18.63 18.61 -20.21
CA ALA A 27 -19.21 17.99 -19.01
C ALA A 27 -20.35 18.83 -18.42
N LYS A 28 -20.21 20.16 -18.42
CA LYS A 28 -21.29 21.07 -17.98
C LYS A 28 -22.45 21.09 -18.96
N LYS A 29 -22.19 20.93 -20.26
CA LYS A 29 -23.22 20.87 -21.30
C LYS A 29 -24.02 19.58 -21.21
N TYR A 30 -23.37 18.45 -21.02
CA TYR A 30 -23.97 17.10 -20.96
C TYR A 30 -24.22 16.61 -19.53
N HIS A 31 -24.29 17.51 -18.55
CA HIS A 31 -24.52 17.13 -17.16
C HIS A 31 -25.92 16.50 -17.02
N PRO A 32 -26.07 15.35 -16.32
CA PRO A 32 -27.36 14.66 -16.19
C PRO A 32 -28.44 15.52 -15.53
N ASP A 33 -28.03 16.49 -14.69
CA ASP A 33 -28.93 17.47 -14.06
C ASP A 33 -29.62 18.41 -15.08
N ASN A 34 -28.96 18.71 -16.20
CA ASN A 34 -29.54 19.55 -17.26
C ASN A 34 -30.55 18.81 -18.15
N TYR A 35 -30.54 17.47 -18.13
CA TYR A 35 -31.39 16.62 -18.98
C TYR A 35 -32.30 15.70 -18.16
N ALA A 36 -32.41 15.93 -16.85
CA ALA A 36 -33.29 15.20 -15.97
C ALA A 36 -34.76 15.31 -16.45
N GLY A 37 -35.31 14.20 -16.95
CA GLY A 37 -36.69 14.11 -17.44
C GLY A 37 -36.89 14.33 -18.94
N SER A 38 -35.84 14.41 -19.74
CA SER A 38 -35.93 14.47 -21.21
C SER A 38 -35.65 13.11 -21.85
N PRO A 39 -36.33 12.72 -22.95
CA PRO A 39 -36.04 11.47 -23.69
C PRO A 39 -34.63 11.41 -24.31
N VAL A 40 -33.84 12.47 -24.18
CA VAL A 40 -32.42 12.54 -24.59
C VAL A 40 -31.44 12.32 -23.44
N ALA A 41 -31.92 12.00 -22.23
CA ALA A 41 -31.07 11.71 -21.07
C ALA A 41 -30.11 10.55 -21.35
N ASP A 42 -30.60 9.46 -21.96
CA ASP A 42 -29.78 8.31 -22.31
C ASP A 42 -28.67 8.67 -23.32
N LEU A 43 -28.98 9.53 -24.29
CA LEU A 43 -28.01 10.03 -25.27
C LEU A 43 -26.99 10.99 -24.64
N ALA A 44 -27.39 11.77 -23.63
CA ALA A 44 -26.48 12.64 -22.88
C ALA A 44 -25.50 11.82 -22.04
N ASP A 45 -25.96 10.74 -21.41
CA ASP A 45 -25.14 9.81 -20.65
C ASP A 45 -24.12 9.08 -21.54
N GLU A 46 -24.53 8.62 -22.71
CA GLU A 46 -23.62 8.03 -23.70
C GLU A 46 -22.56 9.04 -24.15
N LYS A 47 -22.97 10.28 -24.46
CA LYS A 47 -22.02 11.35 -24.84
C LYS A 47 -21.06 11.69 -23.71
N MET A 48 -21.52 11.72 -22.47
CA MET A 48 -20.67 11.98 -21.30
C MET A 48 -19.63 10.87 -21.12
N LYS A 49 -20.01 9.61 -21.32
CA LYS A 49 -19.07 8.47 -21.30
C LYS A 49 -18.01 8.60 -22.38
N GLU A 50 -18.40 8.96 -23.61
CA GLU A 50 -17.46 9.20 -24.71
C GLU A 50 -16.46 10.33 -24.38
N ILE A 51 -16.96 11.44 -23.80
CA ILE A 51 -16.14 12.58 -23.39
C ILE A 51 -15.11 12.19 -22.32
N ASN A 52 -15.53 11.42 -21.32
CA ASN A 52 -14.65 10.92 -20.26
C ASN A 52 -13.57 10.01 -20.83
N GLN A 53 -13.95 9.04 -21.66
CA GLN A 53 -13.01 8.12 -22.31
C GLN A 53 -12.00 8.85 -23.20
N ALA A 54 -12.45 9.86 -23.94
CA ALA A 54 -11.58 10.66 -24.80
C ALA A 54 -10.54 11.45 -23.97
N TYR A 55 -10.99 12.11 -22.90
CA TYR A 55 -10.11 12.84 -21.99
C TYR A 55 -9.07 11.92 -21.35
N ASP A 56 -9.50 10.77 -20.82
CA ASP A 56 -8.61 9.80 -20.20
C ASP A 56 -7.59 9.25 -21.19
N THR A 57 -8.01 8.97 -22.43
CA THR A 57 -7.12 8.50 -23.49
C THR A 57 -6.05 9.55 -23.84
N ILE A 58 -6.43 10.83 -23.96
CA ILE A 58 -5.49 11.92 -24.25
C ILE A 58 -4.52 12.11 -23.09
N MET A 59 -5.03 12.15 -21.86
CA MET A 59 -4.20 12.29 -20.66
C MET A 59 -3.25 11.09 -20.50
N ALA A 60 -3.70 9.88 -20.79
CA ALA A 60 -2.88 8.68 -20.78
C ALA A 60 -1.80 8.71 -21.88
N GLN A 61 -2.13 9.15 -23.10
CA GLN A 61 -1.16 9.30 -24.20
C GLN A 61 -0.08 10.35 -23.87
N ARG A 62 -0.47 11.46 -23.25
CA ARG A 62 0.45 12.55 -22.86
C ARG A 62 1.31 12.17 -21.65
N ARG A 63 0.73 11.46 -20.68
CA ARG A 63 1.47 10.92 -19.53
C ARG A 63 2.35 9.73 -19.90
N GLY A 64 1.95 8.95 -20.90
CA GLY A 64 2.61 7.73 -21.37
C GLY A 64 3.96 7.91 -22.08
N HIS A 65 4.42 9.14 -22.31
CA HIS A 65 5.82 9.41 -22.70
C HIS A 65 6.80 9.38 -21.52
N THR A 66 6.31 9.18 -20.28
CA THR A 66 7.15 8.86 -19.13
C THR A 66 6.74 7.49 -18.62
N ALA A 67 7.50 6.46 -19.03
CA ALA A 67 7.31 5.10 -18.58
C ALA A 67 7.35 5.02 -17.05
N GLY A 68 6.29 4.49 -16.44
CA GLY A 68 6.23 4.23 -15.01
C GLY A 68 4.78 4.06 -14.55
N SER A 69 4.34 2.82 -14.43
CA SER A 69 3.15 2.45 -13.67
C SER A 69 3.22 3.08 -12.28
N ALA A 70 2.48 4.17 -12.04
CA ALA A 70 2.20 4.66 -10.70
C ALA A 70 1.03 5.66 -10.71
N GLN A 71 -0.08 5.19 -10.14
CA GLN A 71 -0.90 5.93 -9.19
C GLN A 71 -1.64 7.19 -9.69
N GLN A 72 -2.94 7.03 -9.93
CA GLN A 72 -3.92 8.10 -9.75
C GLN A 72 -3.86 8.62 -8.30
N PRO A 73 -3.70 9.93 -8.07
CA PRO A 73 -4.16 10.57 -6.85
C PRO A 73 -5.45 11.31 -7.21
N SER A 74 -6.56 10.58 -7.32
CA SER A 74 -7.88 11.22 -7.34
C SER A 74 -8.40 11.20 -5.90
N GLY A 75 -8.37 12.38 -5.28
CA GLY A 75 -9.11 12.65 -4.06
C GLY A 75 -10.60 12.44 -4.34
N GLY A 76 -11.06 11.25 -3.97
CA GLY A 76 -12.43 10.81 -4.14
C GLY A 76 -12.68 9.72 -3.11
N TYR A 77 -13.72 9.92 -2.32
CA TYR A 77 -14.25 8.98 -1.33
C TYR A 77 -14.40 7.60 -1.99
N THR A 78 -13.40 6.74 -1.82
CA THR A 78 -13.34 5.44 -2.51
C THR A 78 -13.99 4.41 -1.60
N GLY A 79 -15.23 4.05 -1.94
CA GLY A 79 -15.83 2.81 -1.46
C GLY A 79 -14.96 1.65 -1.92
N TYR A 80 -14.41 0.91 -0.96
CA TYR A 80 -13.62 -0.29 -1.22
C TYR A 80 -14.49 -1.30 -1.98
N SER A 81 -14.22 -1.45 -3.27
CA SER A 81 -14.85 -2.47 -4.11
C SER A 81 -14.21 -3.82 -3.78
N TYR A 82 -14.99 -4.73 -3.20
CA TYR A 82 -14.59 -6.09 -2.81
C TYR A 82 -14.41 -7.02 -4.02
N ALA A 83 -13.65 -6.59 -5.01
CA ALA A 83 -13.35 -7.38 -6.20
C ALA A 83 -11.94 -7.97 -6.09
N ASN A 84 -11.89 -9.31 -5.96
CA ASN A 84 -10.70 -10.17 -6.02
C ASN A 84 -9.97 -10.39 -4.68
N SER A 85 -10.36 -11.46 -3.97
CA SER A 85 -9.80 -11.88 -2.67
C SER A 85 -8.31 -12.24 -2.69
N ARG A 86 -7.69 -12.47 -3.86
CA ARG A 86 -6.23 -12.68 -3.95
C ARG A 86 -5.43 -11.39 -4.16
N SER A 87 -6.04 -10.39 -4.79
CA SER A 87 -5.43 -9.07 -4.99
C SER A 87 -5.76 -8.08 -3.87
N SER A 88 -6.76 -8.37 -3.02
CA SER A 88 -7.13 -7.48 -1.90
C SER A 88 -6.04 -7.34 -0.85
N PHE A 89 -5.19 -8.36 -0.67
CA PHE A 89 -4.18 -8.37 0.39
C PHE A 89 -2.98 -7.46 0.10
N SER A 90 -2.66 -7.18 -1.17
CA SER A 90 -1.62 -6.20 -1.52
C SER A 90 -2.02 -4.78 -1.09
N ASP A 91 -3.29 -4.42 -1.23
CA ASP A 91 -3.79 -3.11 -0.80
C ASP A 91 -3.76 -2.99 0.73
N VAL A 92 -4.10 -4.06 1.44
CA VAL A 92 -3.97 -4.12 2.91
C VAL A 92 -2.51 -3.95 3.36
N ARG A 93 -1.55 -4.57 2.68
CA ARG A 93 -0.11 -4.36 2.95
C ARG A 93 0.28 -2.89 2.77
N ASN A 94 -0.16 -2.25 1.68
CA ASN A 94 0.11 -0.82 1.43
C ASN A 94 -0.55 0.09 2.48
N LEU A 95 -1.76 -0.23 2.93
CA LEU A 95 -2.45 0.49 4.01
C LEU A 95 -1.70 0.37 5.34
N ILE A 96 -1.16 -0.82 5.65
CA ILE A 96 -0.33 -1.02 6.84
C ILE A 96 0.98 -0.23 6.74
N MET A 97 1.63 -0.23 5.58
CA MET A 97 2.87 0.54 5.35
C MET A 97 2.66 2.05 5.48
N THR A 98 1.52 2.55 5.00
CA THR A 98 1.14 3.97 5.11
C THR A 98 0.63 4.36 6.49
N GLY A 99 0.47 3.40 7.42
CA GLY A 99 0.00 3.65 8.78
C GLY A 99 -1.53 3.76 8.90
N ARG A 100 -2.28 3.51 7.83
CA ARG A 100 -3.75 3.49 7.81
C ARG A 100 -4.31 2.17 8.34
N ILE A 101 -4.02 1.89 9.61
CA ILE A 101 -4.33 0.60 10.26
C ILE A 101 -5.84 0.37 10.38
N ALA A 102 -6.63 1.43 10.60
CA ALA A 102 -8.09 1.34 10.72
C ALA A 102 -8.75 0.89 9.40
N ASP A 103 -8.30 1.43 8.27
CA ASP A 103 -8.81 1.05 6.95
C ASP A 103 -8.45 -0.40 6.59
N ALA A 104 -7.19 -0.79 6.86
CA ALA A 104 -6.72 -2.15 6.68
C ALA A 104 -7.59 -3.16 7.45
N GLU A 105 -7.96 -2.82 8.69
CA GLU A 105 -8.82 -3.67 9.50
C GLU A 105 -10.24 -3.79 8.95
N GLN A 106 -10.82 -2.68 8.49
CA GLN A 106 -12.16 -2.68 7.92
C GLN A 106 -12.25 -3.64 6.73
N ILE A 107 -11.24 -3.63 5.86
CA ILE A 107 -11.15 -4.55 4.72
C ILE A 107 -11.04 -5.99 5.19
N LEU A 108 -10.16 -6.27 6.16
CA LEU A 108 -9.98 -7.62 6.71
C LEU A 108 -11.24 -8.17 7.38
N ASN A 109 -12.03 -7.31 8.03
CA ASN A 109 -13.29 -7.70 8.68
C ASN A 109 -14.41 -8.01 7.67
N GLY A 110 -14.34 -7.47 6.46
CA GLY A 110 -15.28 -7.79 5.38
C GLY A 110 -15.00 -9.12 4.69
N VAL A 111 -13.85 -9.77 4.95
CA VAL A 111 -13.51 -11.06 4.34
C VAL A 111 -14.27 -12.19 5.07
N PRO A 112 -15.04 -13.01 4.35
CA PRO A 112 -15.75 -14.15 4.94
C PRO A 112 -14.79 -15.20 5.50
N VAL A 113 -15.24 -15.97 6.49
CA VAL A 113 -14.41 -16.96 7.20
C VAL A 113 -13.81 -18.01 6.25
N GLU A 114 -14.52 -18.33 5.17
CA GLU A 114 -14.10 -19.30 4.15
C GLU A 114 -12.92 -18.82 3.29
N GLY A 115 -12.67 -17.51 3.23
CA GLY A 115 -11.55 -16.91 2.50
C GLY A 115 -10.39 -16.51 3.42
N ARG A 116 -10.36 -16.98 4.67
CA ARG A 116 -9.29 -16.66 5.62
C ARG A 116 -8.11 -17.59 5.39
N ASP A 117 -7.29 -17.22 4.42
CA ASP A 117 -6.02 -17.87 4.15
C ASP A 117 -4.96 -17.49 5.20
N ALA A 118 -3.81 -18.17 5.16
CA ALA A 118 -2.67 -17.85 6.02
C ALA A 118 -2.22 -16.38 5.91
N GLU A 119 -2.31 -15.80 4.71
CA GLU A 119 -2.01 -14.38 4.47
C GLU A 119 -2.99 -13.45 5.21
N TRP A 120 -4.27 -13.79 5.27
CA TRP A 120 -5.25 -13.02 6.04
C TRP A 120 -4.90 -13.01 7.53
N HIS A 121 -4.52 -14.18 8.08
CA HIS A 121 -4.11 -14.30 9.48
C HIS A 121 -2.84 -13.48 9.78
N PHE A 122 -1.87 -13.48 8.87
CA PHE A 122 -0.66 -12.66 8.98
C PHE A 122 -0.97 -11.16 8.97
N LEU A 123 -1.82 -10.69 8.05
CA LEU A 123 -2.18 -9.28 7.95
C LEU A 123 -3.00 -8.82 9.17
N LYS A 124 -3.96 -9.64 9.62
CA LYS A 124 -4.74 -9.36 10.83
C LYS A 124 -3.84 -9.31 12.07
N GLY A 125 -2.88 -10.23 12.20
CA GLY A 125 -1.88 -10.21 13.27
C GLY A 125 -1.03 -8.95 13.24
N THR A 126 -0.61 -8.50 12.06
CA THR A 126 0.20 -7.28 11.89
C THR A 126 -0.58 -6.01 12.25
N VAL A 127 -1.86 -5.93 11.86
CA VAL A 127 -2.77 -4.83 12.23
C VAL A 127 -2.93 -4.76 13.75
N LEU A 128 -3.22 -5.88 14.42
CA LEU A 128 -3.38 -5.95 15.88
C LEU A 128 -2.07 -5.60 16.61
N TYR A 129 -0.94 -6.07 16.10
CA TYR A 129 0.38 -5.75 16.63
C TYR A 129 0.70 -4.24 16.56
N LYS A 130 0.25 -3.56 15.50
CA LYS A 130 0.36 -2.09 15.37
C LYS A 130 -0.61 -1.36 16.32
N ARG A 131 -1.79 -1.93 16.60
CA ARG A 131 -2.74 -1.39 17.60
C ARG A 131 -2.30 -1.60 19.05
N GLY A 132 -1.33 -2.49 19.30
CA GLY A 132 -0.83 -2.81 20.64
C GLY A 132 -1.48 -4.05 21.28
N TRP A 133 -2.31 -4.78 20.53
CA TRP A 133 -3.04 -5.96 20.99
C TRP A 133 -2.14 -7.18 20.77
N MET A 134 -1.14 -7.35 21.65
CA MET A 134 -0.03 -8.29 21.45
C MET A 134 -0.45 -9.75 21.60
N GLU A 135 -1.41 -10.03 22.48
CA GLU A 135 -1.86 -11.40 22.76
C GLU A 135 -2.67 -11.96 21.58
N GLU A 136 -3.64 -11.19 21.08
CA GLU A 136 -4.42 -11.54 19.91
C GLU A 136 -3.54 -11.61 18.66
N ALA A 137 -2.60 -10.66 18.50
CA ALA A 137 -1.64 -10.69 17.39
C ALA A 137 -0.83 -12.00 17.38
N TYR A 138 -0.35 -12.46 18.54
CA TYR A 138 0.41 -13.71 18.66
C TYR A 138 -0.42 -14.92 18.22
N ASN A 139 -1.67 -15.01 18.63
CA ASN A 139 -2.56 -16.11 18.23
C ASN A 139 -2.74 -16.15 16.71
N HIS A 140 -2.94 -15.01 16.07
CA HIS A 140 -3.05 -14.92 14.62
C HIS A 140 -1.75 -15.31 13.89
N PHE A 141 -0.59 -14.87 14.39
CA PHE A 141 0.71 -15.28 13.84
C PHE A 141 0.97 -16.77 14.01
N SER A 142 0.60 -17.35 15.15
CA SER A 142 0.70 -18.80 15.37
C SER A 142 -0.18 -19.58 14.39
N SER A 143 -1.42 -19.17 14.17
CA SER A 143 -2.29 -19.78 13.15
C SER A 143 -1.70 -19.65 11.74
N ALA A 144 -1.12 -18.49 11.38
CA ALA A 144 -0.47 -18.29 10.09
C ALA A 144 0.73 -19.23 9.88
N CYS A 145 1.60 -19.36 10.89
CA CYS A 145 2.74 -20.27 10.86
C CYS A 145 2.33 -21.75 10.80
N GLN A 146 1.21 -22.11 11.43
CA GLN A 146 0.67 -23.48 11.38
C GLN A 146 0.13 -23.82 9.98
N MET A 147 -0.53 -22.87 9.32
CA MET A 147 -1.05 -23.05 7.97
C MET A 147 0.06 -23.10 6.92
N ASP A 148 1.06 -22.21 7.01
CA ASP A 148 2.20 -22.17 6.09
C ASP A 148 3.56 -22.22 6.83
N PRO A 149 4.04 -23.42 7.20
CA PRO A 149 5.32 -23.57 7.92
C PRO A 149 6.55 -23.18 7.10
N ASN A 150 6.42 -23.22 5.77
CA ASN A 150 7.51 -22.93 4.84
C ASN A 150 7.74 -21.43 4.64
N ASN A 151 6.79 -20.58 5.07
CA ASN A 151 6.91 -19.14 4.84
C ASN A 151 7.78 -18.47 5.91
N MET A 152 8.93 -17.95 5.47
CA MET A 152 9.88 -17.27 6.35
C MET A 152 9.37 -15.93 6.87
N GLU A 153 8.48 -15.25 6.13
CA GLU A 153 7.91 -13.95 6.55
C GLU A 153 7.06 -14.10 7.82
N TYR A 154 6.27 -15.17 7.89
CA TYR A 154 5.35 -15.41 9.02
C TYR A 154 6.14 -15.72 10.30
N ARG A 155 7.20 -16.53 10.17
CA ARG A 155 8.09 -16.84 11.29
C ARG A 155 8.87 -15.61 11.76
N ALA A 156 9.33 -14.76 10.82
CA ALA A 156 9.99 -13.51 11.16
C ALA A 156 9.07 -12.55 11.91
N ALA A 157 7.82 -12.38 11.45
CA ALA A 157 6.84 -11.55 12.15
C ALA A 157 6.45 -12.11 13.52
N MET A 158 6.35 -13.43 13.66
CA MET A 158 6.12 -14.07 14.95
C MET A 158 7.26 -13.79 15.94
N ASN A 159 8.52 -13.91 15.51
CA ASN A 159 9.67 -13.57 16.35
C ASN A 159 9.67 -12.10 16.77
N GLN A 160 9.27 -11.18 15.88
CA GLN A 160 9.09 -9.77 16.22
C GLN A 160 7.98 -9.57 17.26
N ALA A 161 6.85 -10.26 17.11
CA ALA A 161 5.74 -10.23 18.05
C ALA A 161 6.14 -10.73 19.44
N ILE A 162 6.89 -11.84 19.50
CA ILE A 162 7.44 -12.40 20.73
C ILE A 162 8.45 -11.44 21.36
N ASN A 163 9.36 -10.86 20.58
CA ASN A 163 10.35 -9.92 21.09
C ASN A 163 9.74 -8.64 21.65
N ARG A 164 8.63 -8.15 21.09
CA ARG A 164 7.92 -6.99 21.67
C ARG A 164 7.06 -7.36 22.87
N ARG A 165 6.45 -8.55 22.86
CA ARG A 165 5.78 -9.12 24.05
C ARG A 165 6.77 -9.28 25.20
N ASN A 166 7.94 -9.83 24.91
CA ASN A 166 9.05 -9.98 25.84
C ASN A 166 9.80 -8.66 26.06
N GLY A 167 9.68 -7.64 25.21
CA GLY A 167 10.28 -6.32 25.45
C GLY A 167 9.49 -5.46 26.43
N VAL A 168 8.21 -5.79 26.64
CA VAL A 168 7.34 -5.15 27.64
C VAL A 168 7.43 -5.85 29.00
N TYR A 169 7.97 -7.08 29.07
CA TYR A 169 8.11 -7.89 30.29
C TYR A 169 9.46 -8.62 30.42
N GLY A 170 10.49 -8.18 29.68
CA GLY A 170 11.80 -8.83 29.60
C GLY A 170 12.82 -7.96 30.25
N GLY A 171 12.91 -8.12 31.57
CA GLY A 171 14.09 -7.74 32.31
C GLY A 171 15.34 -8.34 31.66
N TYR A 172 16.42 -7.57 31.76
CA TYR A 172 17.81 -8.00 31.70
C TYR A 172 17.97 -9.53 31.77
N ASN A 173 18.29 -10.16 30.64
CA ASN A 173 18.81 -11.53 30.64
C ASN A 173 20.33 -11.47 30.48
N PRO A 174 21.11 -11.55 31.58
CA PRO A 174 22.57 -11.47 31.54
C PRO A 174 23.24 -12.70 30.89
N ASN A 175 22.47 -13.68 30.39
CA ASN A 175 22.99 -14.90 29.76
C ASN A 175 22.53 -15.13 28.31
N ALA A 176 21.89 -14.15 27.67
CA ALA A 176 21.64 -14.22 26.24
C ALA A 176 22.93 -13.90 25.48
N GLN A 177 23.60 -14.93 24.97
CA GLN A 177 24.71 -14.81 24.02
C GLN A 177 24.26 -13.91 22.84
N PRO A 178 24.97 -12.83 22.51
CA PRO A 178 24.60 -11.95 21.41
C PRO A 178 24.92 -12.67 20.09
N VAL A 179 23.93 -13.34 19.52
CA VAL A 179 24.05 -13.85 18.15
C VAL A 179 23.97 -12.65 17.22
N GLY A 180 25.12 -12.32 16.64
CA GLY A 180 25.39 -11.13 15.86
C GLY A 180 24.33 -10.82 14.81
N GLY A 181 23.90 -9.56 14.82
CA GLY A 181 23.15 -8.92 13.76
C GLY A 181 23.60 -7.47 13.72
N CYS A 182 24.73 -7.21 13.06
CA CYS A 182 25.20 -5.87 12.77
C CYS A 182 24.13 -5.16 11.92
N SER A 183 23.39 -4.24 12.54
CA SER A 183 22.55 -3.31 11.80
C SER A 183 23.44 -2.18 11.30
N PHE A 184 23.34 -1.88 10.00
CA PHE A 184 24.15 -0.95 9.20
C PHE A 184 24.18 0.51 9.70
N CYS A 185 23.63 0.79 10.88
CA CYS A 185 23.55 2.11 11.49
C CYS A 185 24.52 2.31 12.68
N ASP A 186 25.18 1.26 13.19
CA ASP A 186 26.09 1.34 14.36
C ASP A 186 27.58 1.54 14.00
N ILE A 187 27.94 1.53 12.70
CA ILE A 187 29.33 1.74 12.26
C ILE A 187 29.80 3.18 12.52
N CYS A 188 28.89 4.15 12.57
CA CYS A 188 29.23 5.55 12.80
C CYS A 188 29.43 5.88 14.30
N ALA A 189 28.75 5.14 15.20
CA ALA A 189 28.80 5.39 16.64
C ALA A 189 29.97 4.68 17.33
N THR A 190 30.52 3.63 16.72
CA THR A 190 31.62 2.82 17.29
C THR A 190 33.00 3.26 16.80
N ALA A 191 33.10 4.04 15.72
CA ALA A 191 34.38 4.56 15.22
C ALA A 191 35.02 5.65 16.10
N ILE A 192 34.27 6.29 17.00
CA ILE A 192 34.82 7.31 17.93
C ILE A 192 35.37 6.67 19.22
N CYS A 193 34.98 5.42 19.54
CA CYS A 193 35.40 4.75 20.77
C CYS A 193 36.57 3.76 20.60
N CYS A 194 37.00 3.45 19.36
CA CYS A 194 38.09 2.51 19.11
C CYS A 194 39.49 3.14 18.95
N ASP A 195 39.65 4.47 18.95
CA ASP A 195 40.97 5.12 18.81
C ASP A 195 41.64 5.44 20.17
N ALA A 196 40.94 5.26 21.30
CA ALA A 196 41.46 5.64 22.62
C ALA A 196 41.96 4.48 23.49
N CYS A 197 41.69 3.22 23.12
CA CYS A 197 42.07 2.06 23.93
C CYS A 197 42.59 0.92 23.05
N CYS A 198 43.84 0.52 23.29
CA CYS A 198 44.49 -0.70 22.79
C CYS A 198 45.17 -0.65 21.41
N ASN A 199 46.30 0.04 21.32
CA ASN A 199 47.58 -0.68 21.24
C ASN A 199 48.72 0.22 21.72
N PRO A 200 49.49 -0.18 22.75
CA PRO A 200 50.63 -1.04 22.43
C PRO A 200 50.72 -2.18 23.44
N PHE A 201 50.80 -3.41 22.94
CA PHE A 201 51.48 -4.58 23.49
C PHE A 201 50.62 -5.84 23.31
N GLY A 202 51.05 -6.67 22.35
CA GLY A 202 50.97 -8.12 22.49
C GLY A 202 49.69 -8.78 22.02
N GLY A 203 49.67 -9.11 20.73
CA GLY A 203 49.33 -10.42 20.19
C GLY A 203 48.07 -11.15 20.67
N GLY A 204 47.16 -11.42 19.73
CA GLY A 204 46.15 -12.46 19.87
C GLY A 204 45.01 -12.26 18.89
N GLY A 205 44.94 -13.13 17.88
CA GLY A 205 44.07 -12.99 16.72
C GLY A 205 42.58 -12.93 17.03
N CYS A 206 41.89 -12.19 16.16
CA CYS A 206 40.44 -12.25 15.99
C CYS A 206 40.03 -13.66 15.55
N CYS A 207 39.05 -14.23 16.25
CA CYS A 207 38.12 -15.24 15.74
C CYS A 207 36.71 -14.82 16.18
#